data_AF-A0A7S2BD21-F1
#
_entry.id   AF-A0A7S2BD21-F1
#
_cell.length_a   1.000
_cell.length_b   1.000
_cell.length_c   1.000
_cell.angle_alpha   90.00
_cell.angle_beta   90.00
_cell.angle_gamma   90.00
#
_symmetry.space_group_name_H-M   'P 1'
#
loop_
_entity.id
_entity.type
_entity.pdbx_description
1 polymer ?
#
loop_
_entity_poly.entity_id
_entity_poly.type
_entity_poly.pdbx_seq_one_letter_code
_entity_poly.pdbx_strand_id
1 'polypeptide(L)'
;AVGLIAICMNVGNVLVVFLSTVLMDHAGRRVLLLSSMGGMSLSIALLTVALLFRGVLLVLIGIVFFVMSFGLGLGPVVWLLPAELFPMSKRASATAAVTSINWLANFIVGMSFPLLAGKLGAFSFVPFGAVLIGGMAFAWYAVPETRGCTLEQIEQMMLRRQKSIRAKHRK
;
A
#
# COMPACT_ATOMS: atom_id res chain seq x y z
N ALA A 1 -14.74 10.37 23.09
CA ALA A 1 -14.65 10.87 21.70
C ALA A 1 -13.67 10.06 20.84
N VAL A 2 -12.37 10.02 21.18
CA VAL A 2 -11.33 9.35 20.36
C VAL A 2 -11.60 7.85 20.14
N GLY A 3 -12.02 7.12 21.18
CA GLY A 3 -12.34 5.69 21.05
C GLY A 3 -13.49 5.38 20.09
N LEU A 4 -14.54 6.22 20.06
CA LEU A 4 -15.66 6.06 19.12
C LEU A 4 -15.20 6.26 17.67
N ILE A 5 -14.37 7.27 17.43
CA ILE A 5 -13.79 7.54 16.10
C ILE A 5 -12.96 6.35 15.64
N ALA A 6 -12.14 5.77 16.51
CA ALA A 6 -11.35 4.59 16.20
C ALA A 6 -12.24 3.39 15.85
N ILE A 7 -13.33 3.15 16.58
CA ILE A 7 -14.28 2.09 16.27
C ILE A 7 -14.93 2.32 14.90
N CYS A 8 -15.47 3.52 14.65
CA CYS A 8 -16.07 3.87 13.36
C CYS A 8 -15.09 3.72 12.19
N MET A 9 -13.83 4.13 12.39
CA MET A 9 -12.77 3.99 11.40
C MET A 9 -12.46 2.51 11.10
N ASN A 10 -12.37 1.66 12.12
CA ASN A 10 -12.13 0.22 11.92
C ASN A 10 -13.31 -0.47 11.24
N VAL A 11 -14.55 -0.15 11.64
CA VAL A 11 -15.75 -0.66 10.96
C VAL A 11 -15.77 -0.23 9.50
N GLY A 12 -15.52 1.05 9.22
CA GLY A 12 -15.43 1.55 7.85
C GLY A 12 -14.31 0.88 7.06
N ASN A 13 -13.15 0.64 7.66
CA ASN A 13 -12.05 -0.07 7.02
C ASN A 13 -12.44 -1.50 6.63
N VAL A 14 -13.14 -2.23 7.50
CA VAL A 14 -13.66 -3.57 7.17
C VAL A 14 -14.60 -3.51 5.97
N LEU A 15 -15.55 -2.57 5.95
CA LEU A 15 -16.47 -2.39 4.82
C LEU A 15 -15.73 -2.05 3.51
N VAL A 16 -14.72 -1.19 3.59
CA VAL A 16 -13.90 -0.82 2.44
C VAL A 16 -13.06 -1.99 1.93
N VAL A 17 -12.55 -2.85 2.81
CA VAL A 17 -11.84 -4.07 2.41
C VAL A 17 -12.79 -5.04 1.69
N PHE A 18 -14.02 -5.22 2.17
CA PHE A 18 -15.04 -6.00 1.44
C PHE A 18 -15.37 -5.38 0.07
N LEU A 19 -15.43 -4.05 -0.01
CA LEU A 19 -15.60 -3.39 -1.29
C LEU A 19 -14.38 -3.62 -2.20
N SER A 20 -13.18 -3.58 -1.65
CA SER A 20 -11.93 -3.82 -2.38
C SER A 20 -11.90 -5.22 -3.00
N THR A 21 -12.34 -6.26 -2.26
CA THR A 21 -12.36 -7.62 -2.82
C THR A 21 -13.29 -7.73 -4.02
N VAL A 22 -14.48 -7.13 -3.97
CA VAL A 22 -15.41 -7.09 -5.11
C VAL A 22 -14.80 -6.28 -6.26
N LEU A 23 -14.27 -5.10 -5.98
CA LEU A 23 -13.65 -4.24 -6.99
C LEU A 23 -12.41 -4.88 -7.62
N MET A 24 -11.72 -5.78 -6.93
CA MET A 24 -10.50 -6.40 -7.43
C MET A 24 -10.74 -7.23 -8.69
N ASP A 25 -11.93 -7.82 -8.81
CA ASP A 25 -12.33 -8.60 -9.98
C ASP A 25 -12.84 -7.72 -11.13
N HIS A 26 -13.28 -6.49 -10.84
CA HIS A 26 -13.83 -5.55 -11.81
C HIS A 26 -12.87 -4.43 -12.27
N ALA A 27 -11.97 -3.97 -11.42
CA ALA A 27 -11.01 -2.89 -11.71
C ALA A 27 -9.60 -3.45 -11.94
N GLY A 28 -9.26 -4.55 -11.28
CA GLY A 28 -7.94 -5.17 -11.34
C GLY A 28 -7.03 -4.76 -10.19
N ARG A 29 -6.01 -5.59 -9.94
CA ARG A 29 -5.15 -5.49 -8.75
C ARG A 29 -4.26 -4.26 -8.85
N ARG A 30 -3.71 -3.99 -10.04
CA ARG A 30 -2.78 -2.86 -10.26
C ARG A 30 -3.50 -1.52 -10.12
N VAL A 31 -4.71 -1.41 -10.68
CA VAL A 31 -5.52 -0.18 -10.61
C VAL A 31 -5.88 0.16 -9.16
N LEU A 32 -6.34 -0.83 -8.38
CA LEU A 32 -6.65 -0.63 -6.96
C LEU A 32 -5.42 -0.27 -6.14
N LEU A 33 -4.29 -0.94 -6.37
CA LEU A 33 -3.04 -0.62 -5.67
C LEU A 33 -2.61 0.84 -5.92
N LEU A 34 -2.59 1.28 -7.17
CA LEU A 34 -2.14 2.63 -7.54
C LEU A 34 -3.12 3.72 -7.09
N SER A 35 -4.43 3.50 -7.25
CA SER A 35 -5.44 4.46 -6.79
C SER A 35 -5.44 4.62 -5.28
N SER A 36 -5.27 3.52 -4.54
CA SER A 36 -5.09 3.52 -3.08
C SER A 36 -3.86 4.34 -2.67
N MET A 37 -2.71 4.11 -3.31
CA MET A 37 -1.48 4.87 -3.04
C MET A 37 -1.65 6.36 -3.36
N GLY A 38 -2.31 6.70 -4.47
CA GLY A 38 -2.61 8.08 -4.81
C GLY A 38 -3.53 8.77 -3.78
N GLY A 39 -4.57 8.08 -3.33
CA GLY A 39 -5.46 8.59 -2.27
C GLY A 39 -4.73 8.81 -0.95
N MET A 40 -3.87 7.87 -0.56
CA MET A 40 -3.02 8.00 0.63
C MET A 40 -2.04 9.18 0.51
N SER A 41 -1.43 9.40 -0.66
CA SER A 41 -0.55 10.55 -0.91
C SER A 41 -1.30 11.89 -0.78
N LEU A 42 -2.49 11.99 -1.36
CA LEU A 42 -3.36 13.16 -1.20
C LEU A 42 -3.71 13.40 0.27
N SER A 43 -3.99 12.31 1.00
CA SER A 43 -4.30 12.38 2.43
C SER A 43 -3.13 12.88 3.28
N ILE A 44 -1.89 12.52 2.94
CA ILE A 44 -0.69 13.04 3.61
C ILE A 44 -0.54 14.55 3.38
N ALA A 45 -0.83 15.03 2.17
CA ALA A 45 -0.84 16.47 1.89
C ALA A 45 -1.91 17.19 2.71
N LEU A 46 -3.13 16.63 2.77
CA LEU A 46 -4.22 17.15 3.60
C LEU A 46 -3.85 17.18 5.09
N LEU A 47 -3.22 16.12 5.62
CA LEU A 47 -2.77 16.06 7.01
C LEU A 47 -1.72 17.11 7.32
N THR A 48 -0.77 17.32 6.41
CA THR A 48 0.28 18.34 6.57
C THR A 48 -0.35 19.73 6.66
N VAL A 49 -1.28 20.05 5.75
CA VAL A 49 -2.03 21.31 5.76
C VAL A 49 -2.85 21.44 7.06
N ALA A 50 -3.58 20.40 7.45
CA ALA A 50 -4.42 20.39 8.65
C ALA A 50 -3.61 20.66 9.92
N LEU A 51 -2.40 20.10 10.03
CA LEU A 51 -1.50 20.31 11.16
C LEU A 51 -0.92 21.73 11.17
N LEU A 52 -0.61 22.30 10.01
CA LEU A 52 -0.14 23.70 9.90
C LEU A 52 -1.18 24.69 10.44
N PHE A 53 -2.45 24.48 10.12
CA PHE A 53 -3.56 25.33 10.58
C PHE A 53 -4.16 24.90 11.92
N ARG A 54 -3.58 23.87 12.59
CA ARG A 54 -4.07 23.30 13.85
C ARG A 54 -5.57 22.90 13.79
N GLY A 55 -6.04 22.48 12.63
CA GLY A 55 -7.44 22.14 12.37
C GLY A 55 -7.75 20.70 12.78
N VAL A 56 -8.18 20.48 14.02
CA VAL A 56 -8.44 19.13 14.58
C VAL A 56 -9.41 18.32 13.72
N LEU A 57 -10.51 18.92 13.26
CA LEU A 57 -11.49 18.23 12.41
C LEU A 57 -10.87 17.79 11.07
N LEU A 58 -10.02 18.64 10.48
CA LEU A 58 -9.38 18.36 9.21
C LEU A 58 -8.31 17.27 9.33
N VAL A 59 -7.61 17.21 10.48
CA VAL A 59 -6.71 16.10 10.82
C VAL A 59 -7.49 14.80 10.91
N LEU A 60 -8.65 14.78 11.59
CA LEU A 60 -9.48 13.58 11.70
C LEU A 60 -9.98 13.09 10.33
N ILE A 61 -10.46 14.02 9.49
CA ILE A 61 -10.87 13.70 8.11
C ILE A 61 -9.69 13.11 7.32
N GLY A 62 -8.50 13.70 7.43
CA GLY A 62 -7.30 13.20 6.78
C GLY A 62 -6.88 11.81 7.27
N ILE A 63 -7.00 11.50 8.56
CA ILE A 63 -6.68 10.15 9.07
C ILE A 63 -7.69 9.13 8.55
N VAL A 64 -8.99 9.44 8.60
CA VAL A 64 -10.04 8.55 8.10
C VAL A 64 -9.86 8.32 6.60
N PHE A 65 -9.64 9.38 5.82
CA PHE A 65 -9.43 9.27 4.38
C PHE A 65 -8.18 8.44 4.03
N PHE A 66 -7.09 8.58 4.80
CA PHE A 66 -5.89 7.74 4.64
C PHE A 66 -6.21 6.26 4.87
N VAL A 67 -6.93 5.93 5.94
CA VAL A 67 -7.29 4.54 6.28
C VAL A 67 -8.23 3.93 5.25
N MET A 68 -9.25 4.67 4.80
CA MET A 68 -10.15 4.18 3.74
C MET A 68 -9.40 4.00 2.42
N SER A 69 -8.53 4.95 2.05
CA SER A 69 -7.69 4.80 0.85
C SER A 69 -6.79 3.57 0.94
N PHE A 70 -6.16 3.32 2.09
CA PHE A 70 -5.36 2.12 2.32
C PHE A 70 -6.18 0.84 2.15
N GLY A 71 -7.36 0.77 2.78
CA GLY A 71 -8.25 -0.40 2.71
C GLY A 71 -8.72 -0.73 1.30
N LEU A 72 -8.82 0.26 0.40
CA LEU A 72 -9.26 0.05 -0.99
C LEU A 72 -8.27 -0.75 -1.85
N GLY A 73 -6.97 -0.74 -1.52
CA GLY A 73 -5.98 -1.35 -2.41
C GLY A 73 -4.73 -1.81 -1.68
N LEU A 74 -3.91 -0.87 -1.19
CA LEU A 74 -2.61 -1.22 -0.60
C LEU A 74 -2.73 -2.19 0.58
N GLY A 75 -3.83 -2.15 1.34
CA GLY A 75 -4.15 -3.15 2.35
C GLY A 75 -4.31 -4.56 1.75
N PRO A 76 -5.44 -4.88 1.09
CA PRO A 76 -5.72 -6.25 0.64
C PRO A 76 -4.88 -6.72 -0.55
N VAL A 77 -4.55 -5.84 -1.50
CA VAL A 77 -3.86 -6.23 -2.75
C VAL A 77 -2.45 -6.75 -2.45
N VAL A 78 -1.67 -6.06 -1.62
CA VAL A 78 -0.27 -6.43 -1.38
C VAL A 78 -0.12 -7.78 -0.67
N TRP A 79 -1.11 -8.17 0.14
CA TRP A 79 -1.13 -9.47 0.80
C TRP A 79 -1.56 -10.59 -0.15
N LEU A 80 -2.29 -10.27 -1.22
CA LEU A 80 -2.65 -11.22 -2.26
C LEU A 80 -1.51 -11.46 -3.27
N LEU A 81 -0.75 -10.42 -3.60
CA LEU A 81 0.27 -10.48 -4.65
C LEU A 81 1.29 -11.62 -4.49
N PRO A 82 1.81 -11.98 -3.29
CA PRO A 82 2.71 -13.12 -3.17
C PRO A 82 2.10 -14.44 -3.63
N ALA A 83 0.79 -14.64 -3.44
CA ALA A 83 0.10 -15.83 -3.90
C ALA A 83 -0.02 -15.87 -5.43
N GLU A 84 -0.20 -14.72 -6.08
CA GLU A 84 -0.34 -14.62 -7.53
C GLU A 84 1.02 -14.59 -8.27
N LEU A 85 2.02 -13.88 -7.73
CA LEU A 85 3.28 -13.58 -8.42
C LEU A 85 4.37 -14.64 -8.23
N PHE A 86 4.35 -15.38 -7.12
CA PHE A 86 5.36 -16.40 -6.86
C PHE A 86 4.86 -17.80 -7.23
N PRO A 87 5.71 -18.60 -7.90
CA PRO A 87 5.37 -19.99 -8.22
C PRO A 87 5.18 -20.78 -6.93
N MET A 88 4.32 -21.79 -6.98
CA MET A 88 3.94 -22.62 -5.82
C MET A 88 5.16 -23.12 -5.02
N SER A 89 6.22 -23.54 -5.71
CA SER A 89 7.45 -24.05 -5.11
C SER A 89 8.24 -23.04 -4.26
N LYS A 90 8.06 -21.73 -4.50
CA LYS A 90 8.79 -20.67 -3.79
C LYS A 90 7.89 -19.76 -2.96
N ARG A 91 6.57 -19.90 -3.08
CA ARG A 91 5.58 -19.02 -2.47
C ARG A 91 5.76 -18.89 -0.95
N ALA A 92 5.96 -20.00 -0.25
CA ALA A 92 6.13 -19.98 1.21
C ALA A 92 7.36 -19.15 1.64
N SER A 93 8.52 -19.42 1.05
CA SER A 93 9.76 -18.68 1.34
C SER A 93 9.66 -17.20 0.96
N ALA A 94 9.08 -16.90 -0.20
CA ALA A 94 8.89 -15.52 -0.65
C ALA A 94 7.92 -14.76 0.26
N THR A 95 6.81 -15.38 0.66
CA THR A 95 5.82 -14.78 1.56
C THR A 95 6.42 -14.51 2.94
N ALA A 96 7.24 -15.44 3.46
CA ALA A 96 7.96 -15.25 4.70
C ALA A 96 8.91 -14.05 4.62
N ALA A 97 9.71 -13.93 3.54
CA ALA A 97 10.61 -12.79 3.35
C ALA A 97 9.84 -11.46 3.25
N VAL A 98 8.77 -11.39 2.45
CA VAL A 98 7.91 -10.20 2.33
C VAL A 98 7.35 -9.80 3.69
N THR A 99 6.85 -10.77 4.46
CA THR A 99 6.26 -10.52 5.78
C THR A 99 7.32 -10.04 6.79
N SER A 100 8.50 -10.65 6.81
CA SER A 100 9.60 -10.21 7.67
C SER A 100 10.06 -8.78 7.36
N ILE A 101 10.18 -8.44 6.07
CA ILE A 101 10.51 -7.08 5.63
C ILE A 101 9.39 -6.10 6.05
N ASN A 102 8.13 -6.49 5.93
CA ASN A 102 7.00 -5.67 6.36
C ASN A 102 7.05 -5.36 7.87
N TRP A 103 7.26 -6.37 8.71
CA TRP A 103 7.36 -6.17 10.16
C TRP A 103 8.59 -5.34 10.54
N LEU A 104 9.72 -5.54 9.86
CA LEU A 104 10.90 -4.70 10.07
C LEU A 104 10.64 -3.24 9.68
N ALA A 105 9.97 -3.00 8.55
CA ALA A 105 9.58 -1.66 8.13
C ALA A 105 8.63 -1.02 9.14
N ASN A 106 7.63 -1.75 9.63
CA ASN A 106 6.72 -1.28 10.67
C ASN A 106 7.47 -0.91 11.96
N PHE A 107 8.46 -1.71 12.36
CA PHE A 107 9.31 -1.41 13.51
C PHE A 107 10.09 -0.11 13.32
N ILE A 108 10.73 0.06 12.16
CA ILE A 108 11.49 1.28 11.82
C ILE A 108 10.57 2.52 11.83
N VAL A 109 9.39 2.42 11.21
CA VAL A 109 8.39 3.50 11.21
C VAL A 109 7.93 3.82 12.63
N GLY A 110 7.58 2.81 13.42
CA GLY A 110 7.12 2.99 14.80
C GLY A 110 8.16 3.65 15.71
N MET A 111 9.43 3.30 15.55
CA MET A 111 10.53 3.90 16.34
C MET A 111 10.91 5.30 15.86
N SER A 112 10.85 5.56 14.55
CA SER A 112 11.24 6.84 13.97
C SER A 112 10.14 7.92 14.06
N PHE A 113 8.87 7.53 14.08
CA PHE A 113 7.77 8.49 14.05
C PHE A 113 7.78 9.49 15.22
N PRO A 114 7.98 9.11 16.50
CA PRO A 114 8.05 10.09 17.60
C PRO A 114 9.19 11.10 17.42
N LEU A 115 10.35 10.66 16.91
CA LEU A 115 11.48 11.55 16.63
C LEU A 115 11.14 12.55 15.51
N LEU A 116 10.52 12.07 14.43
CA LEU A 116 10.07 12.91 13.32
C LEU A 116 8.93 13.84 13.74
N ALA A 117 8.02 13.40 14.61
CA ALA A 117 6.96 14.20 15.22
C ALA A 117 7.54 15.38 16.00
N GLY A 118 8.55 15.13 16.85
CA GLY A 118 9.21 16.16 17.63
C GLY A 118 10.03 17.15 16.80
N LYS A 119 10.68 16.69 15.72
CA LYS A 119 11.57 17.55 14.89
C LYS A 119 10.86 18.29 13.76
N LEU A 120 9.88 17.65 13.11
CA LEU A 120 9.24 18.17 11.89
C LEU A 120 7.84 18.75 12.15
N GLY A 121 7.23 18.48 13.31
CA GLY A 121 5.91 19.01 13.68
C GLY A 121 4.82 18.72 12.64
N ALA A 122 4.35 19.74 11.94
CA ALA A 122 3.32 19.57 10.92
C ALA A 122 3.79 18.75 9.70
N PHE A 123 5.09 18.71 9.44
CA PHE A 123 5.68 18.01 8.29
C PHE A 123 6.06 16.55 8.58
N SER A 124 5.73 16.03 9.76
CA SER A 124 6.17 14.70 10.21
C SER A 124 5.66 13.54 9.35
N PHE A 125 4.59 13.73 8.59
CA PHE A 125 4.07 12.74 7.65
C PHE A 125 4.73 12.79 6.25
N VAL A 126 5.41 13.89 5.90
CA VAL A 126 5.98 14.12 4.56
C VAL A 126 7.04 13.08 4.18
N PRO A 127 7.99 12.66 5.05
CA PRO A 127 8.94 11.61 4.72
C PRO A 127 8.27 10.29 4.31
N PHE A 128 7.18 9.91 4.99
CA PHE A 128 6.41 8.71 4.64
C PHE A 128 5.66 8.88 3.31
N GLY A 129 5.19 10.09 3.01
CA GLY A 129 4.63 10.44 1.70
C GLY A 129 5.63 10.27 0.57
N ALA A 130 6.89 10.65 0.77
CA ALA A 130 7.96 10.45 -0.22
C ALA A 130 8.22 8.95 -0.47
N VAL A 131 8.29 8.14 0.60
CA VAL A 131 8.42 6.68 0.48
C VAL A 131 7.21 6.08 -0.24
N LEU A 132 6.00 6.54 0.07
CA LEU A 132 4.76 6.09 -0.59
C LEU A 132 4.77 6.41 -2.09
N ILE A 133 5.15 7.62 -2.49
CA ILE A 133 5.24 8.02 -3.90
C ILE A 133 6.31 7.20 -4.63
N GLY A 134 7.48 6.99 -4.01
CA GLY A 134 8.52 6.11 -4.55
C GLY A 134 8.03 4.67 -4.72
N GLY A 135 7.31 4.16 -3.73
CA GLY A 135 6.63 2.86 -3.79
C GLY A 135 5.57 2.80 -4.87
N MET A 136 4.82 3.89 -5.10
CA MET A 136 3.80 3.97 -6.14
C MET A 136 4.41 3.95 -7.53
N ALA A 137 5.52 4.69 -7.73
CA ALA A 137 6.30 4.62 -8.96
C ALA A 137 6.85 3.21 -9.19
N PHE A 138 7.42 2.58 -8.15
CA PHE A 138 7.84 1.18 -8.23
C PHE A 138 6.68 0.27 -8.61
N ALA A 139 5.53 0.38 -7.96
CA ALA A 139 4.35 -0.43 -8.24
C ALA A 139 3.88 -0.26 -9.68
N TRP A 140 3.91 0.97 -10.20
CA TRP A 140 3.55 1.27 -11.59
C TRP A 140 4.41 0.48 -12.59
N TYR A 141 5.71 0.36 -12.35
CA TYR A 141 6.60 -0.36 -13.28
C TYR A 141 6.70 -1.86 -12.97
N ALA A 142 6.68 -2.25 -11.70
CA ALA A 142 7.00 -3.59 -11.26
C ALA A 142 5.78 -4.50 -11.13
N VAL A 143 4.60 -3.97 -10.78
CA VAL A 143 3.41 -4.80 -10.52
C VAL A 143 2.63 -5.02 -11.83
N PRO A 144 2.54 -6.27 -12.31
CA PRO A 144 1.71 -6.60 -13.47
C PRO A 144 0.21 -6.53 -13.10
N GLU A 145 -0.65 -6.40 -14.09
CA GLU A 145 -2.07 -6.70 -13.89
C GLU A 145 -2.28 -8.22 -13.93
N THR A 146 -3.04 -8.75 -12.97
CA THR A 146 -3.32 -10.19 -12.80
C THR A 146 -4.80 -10.53 -13.00
N ARG A 147 -5.66 -9.51 -13.17
CA ARG A 147 -7.09 -9.67 -13.41
C ARG A 147 -7.37 -10.56 -14.62
N GLY A 148 -8.24 -11.56 -14.42
CA GLY A 148 -8.72 -12.45 -15.48
C GLY A 148 -7.68 -13.48 -15.94
N CYS A 149 -6.52 -13.57 -15.26
CA CYS A 149 -5.52 -14.59 -15.54
C CYS A 149 -5.61 -15.75 -14.54
N THR A 150 -5.40 -16.96 -15.04
CA THR A 150 -5.12 -18.14 -14.20
C THR A 150 -3.73 -18.04 -13.57
N LEU A 151 -3.49 -18.77 -12.48
CA LEU A 151 -2.19 -18.78 -11.80
C LEU A 151 -1.07 -19.25 -12.75
N GLU A 152 -1.36 -20.22 -13.60
CA GLU A 152 -0.42 -20.74 -14.61
C GLU A 152 -0.06 -19.65 -15.63
N GLN A 153 -1.05 -18.86 -16.09
CA GLN A 153 -0.80 -17.74 -17.00
C GLN A 153 0.06 -16.65 -16.35
N ILE A 154 -0.18 -16.33 -15.07
CA ILE A 154 0.61 -15.35 -14.33
C ILE A 154 2.06 -15.85 -14.16
N GLU A 155 2.25 -17.13 -13.83
CA GLU A 155 3.57 -17.74 -13.72
C GLU A 155 4.34 -17.66 -15.05
N GLN A 156 3.70 -18.02 -16.18
CA GLN A 156 4.31 -17.89 -17.50
C GLN A 156 4.68 -16.45 -17.84
N MET A 157 3.82 -15.48 -17.48
CA MET A 157 4.10 -14.06 -17.65
C MET A 157 5.35 -13.63 -16.84
N MET A 158 5.48 -14.08 -15.59
CA MET A 158 6.65 -13.79 -14.76
C MET A 158 7.92 -14.43 -15.31
N LEU A 159 7.87 -15.68 -15.78
CA LEU A 159 9.01 -16.37 -16.38
C LEU A 159 9.50 -15.68 -17.66
N ARG A 160 8.58 -15.25 -18.54
CA ARG A 160 8.91 -14.47 -19.74
C ARG A 160 9.59 -13.15 -19.38
N ARG A 161 9.08 -12.46 -18.36
CA ARG A 161 9.66 -11.21 -17.85
C ARG A 161 11.08 -11.42 -17.31
N GLN A 162 11.33 -12.49 -16.54
CA GLN A 162 12.67 -12.83 -16.05
C GLN A 162 13.66 -13.10 -17.19
N LYS A 163 13.26 -13.84 -18.23
CA LYS A 163 14.10 -14.10 -19.40
C LYS A 163 14.48 -12.80 -20.14
N SER A 164 13.53 -11.88 -20.32
CA SER A 164 13.77 -10.58 -20.94
C SER A 164 14.78 -9.73 -20.15
N ILE A 165 14.63 -9.67 -18.83
CA ILE A 165 15.56 -8.94 -17.95
C ILE A 165 16.97 -9.54 -18.01
N ARG A 166 17.09 -10.87 -17.93
CA ARG A 166 18.38 -11.57 -18.05
C ARG A 166 19.06 -11.34 -19.40
N ALA A 167 18.29 -11.33 -20.49
CA ALA A 167 18.81 -11.05 -21.83
C ALA A 167 19.32 -9.61 -21.96
N LYS A 168 18.66 -8.65 -21.30
CA LYS A 168 19.08 -7.24 -21.28
C LYS A 168 20.38 -7.01 -20.50
N HIS A 169 20.62 -7.75 -19.42
CA HIS A 169 21.88 -7.65 -18.64
C HIS A 169 23.06 -8.43 -19.24
N ARG A 170 22.82 -9.30 -20.23
CA ARG A 170 23.89 -10.06 -20.91
C ARG A 170 24.46 -9.31 -22.12
N LYS A 171 23.82 -8.23 -22.56
CA LYS A 171 24.30 -7.31 -23.60
C LYS A 171 24.94 -6.10 -22.94
#